data_AF-A0A0C9SSQ9-F1
#
_entry.id   AF-A0A0C9SSQ9-F1
#
_cell.length_a   1.000
_cell.length_b   1.000
_cell.length_c   1.000
_cell.angle_alpha   90.00
_cell.angle_beta   90.00
_cell.angle_gamma   90.00
#
_symmetry.space_group_name_H-M   'P 1'
#
loop_
_entity.id
_entity.type
_entity.pdbx_description
1 polymer ?
#
loop_
_entity_poly.entity_id
_entity_poly.type
_entity_poly.pdbx_seq_one_letter_code
_entity_poly.pdbx_strand_id
1 'polypeptide(L)'
;MPLRGSRDAPKFDGRSPAHLPRFFEDIEILAEATQINDEAAQIKAAIRYADLDEAEVWQTLTAASGGDWDAFVVAVKDLYPGCEGADRYCRADLQYLVQDYRAKAMRSQDELGEYRRKFMKISAPLIANKKLADTERDAFFLDGFPRAIANRVHHRL
;
A
#
# COMPACT_ATOMS: atom_id res chain seq x y z
N MET A 1 8.42 9.15 22.02
CA MET A 1 8.45 9.57 20.60
C MET A 1 9.81 10.15 20.20
N PRO A 2 10.44 9.68 19.11
CA PRO A 2 11.70 10.23 18.57
C PRO A 2 11.58 11.67 18.04
N LEU A 3 12.70 12.38 17.84
CA LEU A 3 12.69 13.71 17.24
C LEU A 3 12.38 13.63 15.73
N ARG A 4 11.57 14.58 15.22
CA ARG A 4 11.30 14.70 13.77
C ARG A 4 12.62 14.77 13.00
N GLY A 5 12.76 13.97 11.95
CA GLY A 5 13.96 13.90 11.11
C GLY A 5 15.09 13.05 11.68
N SER A 6 14.93 12.47 12.88
CA SER A 6 15.82 11.41 13.34
C SER A 6 15.59 10.12 12.53
N ARG A 7 16.59 9.24 12.50
CA ARG A 7 16.53 7.97 11.76
C ARG A 7 15.37 7.08 12.17
N ASP A 8 14.99 7.13 13.45
CA ASP A 8 14.00 6.24 14.03
C ASP A 8 12.59 6.88 14.05
N ALA A 9 12.43 8.08 13.47
CA ALA A 9 11.13 8.73 13.34
C ALA A 9 10.39 8.24 12.09
N PRO A 10 9.10 7.87 12.22
CA PRO A 10 8.24 7.62 11.06
C PRO A 10 8.21 8.83 10.14
N LYS A 11 7.95 8.60 8.85
CA LYS A 11 7.79 9.67 7.86
C LYS A 11 6.70 9.32 6.86
N PHE A 12 5.84 10.29 6.58
CA PHE A 12 4.88 10.21 5.48
C PHE A 12 4.98 11.47 4.61
N ASP A 13 5.11 11.27 3.29
CA ASP A 13 5.37 12.34 2.32
C ASP A 13 4.25 12.53 1.28
N GLY A 14 3.10 11.85 1.46
CA GLY A 14 1.96 11.93 0.56
C GLY A 14 2.12 11.25 -0.81
N ARG A 15 3.36 10.96 -1.24
CA ARG A 15 3.64 10.45 -2.60
C ARG A 15 3.15 9.04 -2.84
N SER A 16 3.12 8.23 -1.78
CA SER A 16 2.59 6.88 -1.83
C SER A 16 1.53 6.68 -0.74
N PRO A 17 0.25 6.93 -1.07
CA PRO A 17 -0.88 6.65 -0.18
C PRO A 17 -0.81 5.26 0.46
N ALA A 18 -0.34 4.27 -0.29
CA ALA A 18 -0.20 2.88 0.15
C ALA A 18 0.73 2.67 1.36
N HIS A 19 1.56 3.66 1.72
CA HIS A 19 2.42 3.64 2.90
C HIS A 19 1.77 4.27 4.14
N LEU A 20 0.67 5.02 3.99
CA LEU A 20 -0.03 5.66 5.08
C LEU A 20 -0.46 4.69 6.21
N PRO A 21 -0.96 3.47 5.92
CA PRO A 21 -1.32 2.52 6.98
C PRO A 21 -0.14 2.14 7.86
N ARG A 22 1.01 1.88 7.22
CA ARG A 22 2.23 1.48 7.91
C ARG A 22 2.81 2.62 8.74
N PHE A 23 2.67 3.85 8.25
CA PHE A 23 3.04 5.04 9.02
C PHE A 23 2.25 5.15 10.33
N PHE A 24 0.94 4.88 10.34
CA PHE A 24 0.15 4.87 11.56
C PHE A 24 0.52 3.71 12.50
N GLU A 25 0.73 2.51 11.96
CA GLU A 25 1.21 1.34 12.72
C GLU A 25 2.54 1.64 13.42
N ASP A 26 3.49 2.28 12.73
CA ASP A 26 4.77 2.66 13.32
C ASP A 26 4.59 3.66 14.49
N ILE A 27 3.59 4.56 14.41
CA ILE A 27 3.28 5.50 15.49
C ILE A 27 2.66 4.80 16.70
N GLU A 28 1.74 3.85 16.48
CA GLU A 28 1.14 3.03 17.54
C GLU A 28 2.20 2.23 18.28
N ILE A 29 3.09 1.54 17.55
CA ILE A 29 4.22 0.80 18.14
C ILE A 29 5.12 1.73 18.97
N LEU A 30 5.39 2.95 18.49
CA LEU A 30 6.19 3.92 19.24
C LEU A 30 5.45 4.50 20.46
N ALA A 31 4.13 4.68 20.38
CA ALA A 31 3.31 5.11 21.50
C ALA A 31 3.33 4.05 22.61
N GLU A 32 3.11 2.79 22.26
CA GLU A 32 3.19 1.64 23.16
C GLU A 32 4.59 1.53 23.80
N ALA A 33 5.64 1.56 22.98
CA ALA A 33 7.03 1.46 23.44
C ALA A 33 7.44 2.60 24.38
N THR A 34 6.79 3.77 24.28
CA THR A 34 7.05 4.92 25.15
C THR A 34 5.99 5.14 26.23
N GLN A 35 5.05 4.21 26.38
CA GLN A 35 3.95 4.26 27.35
C GLN A 35 3.12 5.55 27.27
N ILE A 36 2.99 6.11 26.06
CA ILE A 36 2.11 7.24 25.82
C ILE A 36 0.70 6.68 25.67
N ASN A 37 -0.10 6.86 26.71
CA ASN A 37 -1.52 6.52 26.72
C ASN A 37 -2.41 7.71 26.33
N ASP A 38 -1.81 8.84 25.94
CA ASP A 38 -2.51 10.05 25.52
C ASP A 38 -2.65 10.07 24.00
N GLU A 39 -3.84 9.74 23.51
CA GLU A 39 -4.19 9.76 22.09
C GLU A 39 -3.99 11.16 21.46
N ALA A 40 -4.22 12.25 22.22
CA ALA A 40 -3.97 13.59 21.71
C ALA A 40 -2.47 13.85 21.47
N ALA A 41 -1.59 13.26 22.29
CA ALA A 41 -0.15 13.30 22.06
C ALA A 41 0.25 12.44 20.83
N GLN A 42 -0.44 11.33 20.60
CA GLN A 42 -0.23 10.45 19.45
C GLN A 42 -0.63 11.15 18.13
N ILE A 43 -1.78 11.83 18.11
CA ILE A 43 -2.22 12.68 16.97
C ILE A 43 -1.20 13.78 16.68
N LYS A 44 -0.72 14.48 17.71
CA LYS A 44 0.33 15.51 17.54
C LYS A 44 1.62 14.93 16.98
N ALA A 45 2.00 13.71 17.39
CA ALA A 45 3.17 13.03 16.86
C ALA A 45 2.98 12.67 15.38
N ALA A 46 1.81 12.15 15.00
CA ALA A 46 1.48 11.85 13.61
C ALA A 46 1.61 13.08 12.71
N ILE A 47 0.96 14.20 13.09
CA ILE A 47 1.04 15.47 12.35
C ILE A 47 2.49 15.95 12.26
N ARG A 48 3.28 15.80 13.32
CA ARG A 48 4.68 16.22 13.34
C ARG A 48 5.57 15.38 12.41
N TYR A 49 5.28 14.10 12.25
CA TYR A 49 6.08 13.18 11.43
C TYR A 49 5.71 13.18 9.95
N ALA A 50 4.55 13.75 9.60
CA ALA A 50 4.22 14.04 8.22
C ALA A 50 5.15 15.15 7.64
N ASP A 51 5.30 15.15 6.32
CA ASP A 51 5.85 16.31 5.61
C ASP A 51 4.90 17.51 5.71
N LEU A 52 5.45 18.71 5.47
CA LEU A 52 4.78 19.97 5.80
C LEU A 52 3.39 20.09 5.16
N ASP A 53 3.30 19.84 3.85
CA ASP A 53 2.06 19.96 3.09
C ASP A 53 0.97 19.01 3.64
N GLU A 54 1.34 17.77 3.97
CA GLU A 54 0.42 16.78 4.54
C GLU A 54 -0.01 17.18 5.95
N ALA A 55 0.93 17.67 6.78
CA ALA A 55 0.65 18.13 8.14
C ALA A 55 -0.31 19.32 8.16
N GLU A 56 -0.19 20.25 7.20
CA GLU A 56 -1.10 21.39 7.04
C GLU A 56 -2.52 20.92 6.70
N VAL A 57 -2.66 19.95 5.79
CA VAL A 57 -3.95 19.35 5.45
C VAL A 57 -4.56 18.66 6.67
N TRP A 58 -3.80 17.84 7.40
CA TRP A 58 -4.32 17.09 8.55
C TRP A 58 -4.79 17.98 9.69
N GLN A 59 -4.15 19.14 9.88
CA GLN A 59 -4.57 20.13 10.89
C GLN A 59 -5.94 20.76 10.59
N THR A 60 -6.43 20.69 9.35
CA THR A 60 -7.78 21.17 9.00
C THR A 60 -8.89 20.20 9.45
N LEU A 61 -8.55 18.95 9.75
CA LEU A 61 -9.50 17.94 10.20
C LEU A 61 -9.97 18.26 11.61
N THR A 62 -11.28 18.20 11.84
CA THR A 62 -11.86 18.33 13.19
C THR A 62 -11.29 17.29 14.16
N ALA A 63 -11.03 16.07 13.66
CA ALA A 63 -10.44 14.97 14.42
C ALA A 63 -9.01 15.26 14.91
N ALA A 64 -8.26 16.17 14.27
CA ALA A 64 -6.90 16.53 14.70
C ALA A 64 -6.84 17.16 16.10
N SER A 65 -7.98 17.68 16.59
CA SER A 65 -8.12 18.26 17.94
C SER A 65 -8.99 17.39 18.87
N GLY A 66 -9.54 16.28 18.36
CA GLY A 66 -10.57 15.50 19.04
C GLY A 66 -10.06 14.59 20.16
N GLY A 67 -8.77 14.29 20.18
CA GLY A 67 -8.17 13.35 21.15
C GLY A 67 -8.65 11.91 20.98
N ASP A 68 -9.20 11.59 19.80
CA ASP A 68 -9.64 10.26 19.39
C ASP A 68 -8.76 9.83 18.22
N TRP A 69 -7.85 8.90 18.50
CA TRP A 69 -6.85 8.42 17.54
C TRP A 69 -7.52 7.72 16.35
N ASP A 70 -8.51 6.86 16.60
CA ASP A 70 -9.18 6.08 15.57
C ASP A 70 -9.96 6.99 14.62
N ALA A 71 -10.69 7.98 15.16
CA ALA A 71 -11.39 8.97 14.35
C ALA A 71 -10.42 9.81 13.50
N PHE A 72 -9.24 10.14 14.04
CA PHE A 72 -8.20 10.82 13.28
C PHE A 72 -7.65 9.96 12.15
N VAL A 73 -7.30 8.69 12.41
CA VAL A 73 -6.79 7.76 11.39
C VAL A 73 -7.80 7.57 10.27
N VAL A 74 -9.09 7.39 10.58
CA VAL A 74 -10.16 7.28 9.59
C VAL A 74 -10.26 8.55 8.75
N ALA A 75 -10.35 9.72 9.38
CA ALA A 75 -10.47 11.00 8.68
C ALA A 75 -9.25 11.29 7.79
N VAL A 76 -8.04 10.91 8.20
CA VAL A 76 -6.85 11.04 7.36
C VAL A 76 -6.90 10.05 6.20
N LYS A 77 -7.23 8.77 6.42
CA LYS A 77 -7.33 7.76 5.33
C LYS A 77 -8.31 8.17 4.23
N ASP A 78 -9.42 8.82 4.59
CA ASP A 78 -10.41 9.33 3.64
C ASP A 78 -9.85 10.40 2.67
N LEU A 79 -8.77 11.10 3.05
CA LEU A 79 -8.09 12.07 2.18
C LEU A 79 -7.20 11.40 1.13
N TYR A 80 -6.84 10.12 1.30
CA TYR A 80 -5.91 9.41 0.42
C TYR A 80 -6.56 8.19 -0.23
N PRO A 81 -7.34 8.38 -1.31
CA PRO A 81 -7.77 7.29 -2.16
C PRO A 81 -6.57 6.41 -2.56
N GLY A 82 -6.71 5.10 -2.35
CA GLY A 82 -5.68 4.12 -2.66
C GLY A 82 -4.65 3.87 -1.56
N CYS A 83 -4.82 4.43 -0.36
CA CYS A 83 -4.04 3.99 0.81
C CYS A 83 -4.38 2.55 1.20
N GLU A 84 -5.65 2.17 1.12
CA GLU A 84 -6.18 0.86 1.47
C GLU A 84 -7.37 0.46 0.58
N GLY A 85 -7.83 -0.77 0.78
CA GLY A 85 -9.13 -1.22 0.26
C GLY A 85 -9.22 -1.34 -1.25
N ALA A 86 -10.44 -1.13 -1.75
CA ALA A 86 -10.82 -1.37 -3.13
C ALA A 86 -10.11 -0.49 -4.15
N ASP A 87 -9.69 0.70 -3.74
CA ASP A 87 -9.15 1.71 -4.66
C ASP A 87 -7.62 1.76 -4.67
N ARG A 88 -6.96 0.90 -3.87
CA ARG A 88 -5.51 0.77 -3.81
C ARG A 88 -4.89 0.30 -5.12
N TYR A 89 -5.61 -0.55 -5.85
CA TYR A 89 -5.19 -1.08 -7.14
C TYR A 89 -6.36 -1.06 -8.10
N CYS A 90 -6.05 -0.90 -9.38
CA CYS A 90 -6.99 -1.02 -10.48
C CYS A 90 -6.52 -2.07 -11.49
N ARG A 91 -7.40 -2.45 -12.43
CA ARG A 91 -7.05 -3.43 -13.49
C ARG A 91 -5.89 -2.94 -14.38
N ALA A 92 -5.73 -1.63 -14.54
CA ALA A 92 -4.61 -1.07 -15.32
C ALA A 92 -3.25 -1.33 -14.66
N ASP A 93 -3.15 -1.33 -13.32
CA ASP A 93 -1.92 -1.69 -12.60
C ASP A 93 -1.52 -3.14 -12.87
N LEU A 94 -2.51 -4.04 -12.89
CA LEU A 94 -2.30 -5.45 -13.21
C LEU A 94 -1.86 -5.63 -14.66
N GLN A 95 -2.50 -4.91 -15.59
CA GLN A 95 -2.15 -4.93 -17.00
C GLN A 95 -0.73 -4.39 -17.26
N TYR A 96 -0.34 -3.31 -16.58
CA TYR A 96 1.01 -2.76 -16.67
C TYR A 96 2.06 -3.76 -16.17
N LEU A 97 1.82 -4.39 -15.01
CA LEU A 97 2.71 -5.42 -14.48
C LEU A 97 2.87 -6.59 -15.46
N VAL A 98 1.76 -7.06 -16.04
CA VAL A 98 1.74 -8.16 -17.02
C VAL A 98 2.54 -7.78 -18.27
N GLN A 99 2.37 -6.57 -18.80
CA GLN A 99 3.12 -6.09 -19.97
C GLN A 99 4.62 -5.96 -19.69
N ASP A 100 4.98 -5.42 -18.53
CA ASP A 100 6.38 -5.29 -18.09
C ASP A 100 7.08 -6.66 -18.00
N TYR A 101 6.44 -7.64 -17.36
CA TYR A 101 7.00 -8.99 -17.22
C TYR A 101 6.94 -9.81 -18.51
N ARG A 102 5.98 -9.56 -19.41
CA ARG A 102 5.94 -10.17 -20.74
C ARG A 102 7.10 -9.72 -21.61
N ALA A 103 7.53 -8.46 -21.47
CA ALA A 103 8.69 -7.91 -22.18
C ALA A 103 10.03 -8.35 -21.59
N LYS A 104 10.07 -8.59 -20.27
CA LYS A 104 11.26 -9.09 -19.56
C LYS A 104 11.44 -10.59 -19.79
N ALA A 105 12.70 -11.03 -19.88
CA ALA A 105 12.98 -12.46 -19.93
C ALA A 105 12.93 -13.03 -18.52
N MET A 106 11.89 -13.81 -18.21
CA MET A 106 11.80 -14.59 -16.97
C MET A 106 12.52 -15.93 -17.16
N ARG A 107 13.81 -15.97 -16.86
CA ARG A 107 14.74 -17.08 -17.10
C ARG A 107 15.06 -17.87 -15.83
N SER A 108 14.78 -17.32 -14.65
CA SER A 108 15.05 -17.99 -13.38
C SER A 108 13.77 -18.23 -12.55
N GLN A 109 13.87 -19.15 -11.60
CA GLN A 109 12.83 -19.40 -10.61
C GLN A 109 12.62 -18.17 -9.71
N ASP A 110 13.67 -17.39 -9.46
CA ASP A 110 13.60 -16.18 -8.64
C ASP A 110 12.78 -15.08 -9.32
N GLU A 111 12.96 -14.88 -10.63
CA GLU A 111 12.19 -13.93 -11.43
C GLU A 111 10.71 -14.32 -11.52
N LEU A 112 10.42 -15.63 -11.63
CA LEU A 112 9.05 -16.15 -11.55
C LEU A 112 8.44 -15.92 -10.17
N GLY A 113 9.21 -16.15 -9.11
CA GLY A 113 8.80 -15.89 -7.73
C GLY A 113 8.49 -14.40 -7.51
N GLU A 114 9.32 -13.51 -8.06
CA GLU A 114 9.09 -12.06 -8.00
C GLU A 114 7.82 -11.65 -8.73
N TYR A 115 7.62 -12.13 -9.97
CA TYR A 115 6.40 -11.88 -10.73
C TYR A 115 5.16 -12.32 -9.95
N ARG A 116 5.17 -13.56 -9.42
CA ARG A 116 4.06 -14.10 -8.63
C ARG A 116 3.73 -13.22 -7.43
N ARG A 117 4.74 -12.78 -6.66
CA ARG A 117 4.53 -11.90 -5.49
C ARG A 117 3.93 -10.55 -5.90
N LYS A 118 4.46 -9.91 -6.94
CA LYS A 118 3.92 -8.62 -7.43
C LYS A 118 2.50 -8.77 -7.99
N PHE A 119 2.25 -9.85 -8.73
CA PHE A 119 0.93 -10.14 -9.29
C PHE A 119 -0.11 -10.36 -8.18
N MET A 120 0.22 -11.13 -7.15
CA MET A 120 -0.65 -11.35 -5.99
C MET A 120 -0.92 -10.06 -5.22
N LYS A 121 0.10 -9.21 -5.04
CA LYS A 121 -0.04 -7.91 -4.36
C LYS A 121 -1.12 -7.02 -5.00
N ILE A 122 -1.25 -7.06 -6.32
CA ILE A 122 -2.24 -6.27 -7.08
C ILE A 122 -3.57 -7.02 -7.22
N SER A 123 -3.54 -8.30 -7.57
CA SER A 123 -4.76 -9.07 -7.90
C SER A 123 -5.60 -9.47 -6.69
N ALA A 124 -5.00 -9.75 -5.53
CA ALA A 124 -5.76 -10.21 -4.36
C ALA A 124 -6.75 -9.14 -3.85
N PRO A 125 -6.37 -7.85 -3.70
CA PRO A 125 -7.33 -6.80 -3.39
C PRO A 125 -8.41 -6.63 -4.45
N LEU A 126 -8.08 -6.77 -5.74
CA LEU A 126 -9.06 -6.66 -6.82
C LEU A 126 -10.13 -7.76 -6.74
N ILE A 127 -9.75 -8.99 -6.39
CA ILE A 127 -10.68 -10.12 -6.21
C ILE A 127 -11.55 -9.93 -4.97
N ALA A 128 -10.92 -9.58 -3.83
CA ALA A 128 -11.65 -9.32 -2.58
C ALA A 128 -12.74 -8.26 -2.76
N ASN A 129 -12.48 -7.26 -3.59
CA ASN A 129 -13.40 -6.17 -3.91
C ASN A 129 -14.27 -6.41 -5.16
N LYS A 130 -14.30 -7.65 -5.68
CA LYS A 130 -15.11 -8.05 -6.86
C LYS A 130 -14.83 -7.23 -8.13
N LYS A 131 -13.66 -6.60 -8.22
CA LYS A 131 -13.17 -5.85 -9.39
C LYS A 131 -12.45 -6.73 -10.41
N LEU A 132 -12.14 -7.98 -10.04
CA LEU A 132 -11.50 -8.99 -10.89
C LEU A 132 -12.07 -10.37 -10.55
N ALA A 133 -12.46 -11.15 -11.57
CA ALA A 133 -12.89 -12.54 -11.38
C ALA A 133 -11.70 -13.50 -11.33
N ASP A 134 -11.82 -14.65 -10.66
CA ASP A 134 -10.74 -15.65 -10.58
C ASP A 134 -10.29 -16.17 -11.96
N THR A 135 -11.23 -16.41 -12.87
CA THR A 135 -10.93 -16.83 -14.25
C THR A 135 -10.14 -15.77 -15.00
N GLU A 136 -10.48 -14.50 -14.78
CA GLU A 136 -9.79 -13.37 -15.38
C GLU A 136 -8.40 -13.17 -14.79
N ARG A 137 -8.25 -13.34 -13.47
CA ARG A 137 -6.96 -13.37 -12.78
C ARG A 137 -6.04 -14.41 -13.43
N ASP A 138 -6.53 -15.62 -13.65
CA ASP A 138 -5.72 -16.71 -14.21
C ASP A 138 -5.26 -16.40 -15.64
N ALA A 139 -6.16 -15.85 -16.46
CA ALA A 139 -5.79 -15.37 -17.80
C ALA A 139 -4.69 -14.30 -17.74
N PHE A 140 -4.84 -13.28 -16.88
CA PHE A 140 -3.81 -12.25 -16.69
C PHE A 140 -2.48 -12.81 -16.23
N PHE A 141 -2.49 -13.80 -15.33
CA PHE A 141 -1.27 -14.43 -14.83
C PHE A 141 -0.53 -15.17 -15.97
N LEU A 142 -1.27 -15.88 -16.82
CA LEU A 142 -0.71 -16.57 -17.97
C LEU A 142 -0.18 -15.61 -19.05
N ASP A 143 -0.84 -14.47 -19.25
CA ASP A 143 -0.42 -13.45 -20.21
C ASP A 143 0.91 -12.77 -19.86
N GLY A 144 1.30 -12.79 -18.58
CA GLY A 144 2.57 -12.23 -18.12
C GLY A 144 3.78 -13.10 -18.42
N PHE A 145 3.60 -14.35 -18.84
CA PHE A 145 4.72 -15.20 -19.22
C PHE A 145 5.34 -14.73 -20.55
N PRO A 146 6.68 -14.74 -20.65
CA PRO A 146 7.35 -14.54 -21.94
C PRO A 146 6.84 -15.56 -22.96
N ARG A 147 6.70 -15.15 -24.23
CA ARG A 147 6.15 -15.98 -25.31
C ARG A 147 6.79 -17.38 -25.40
N ALA A 148 8.09 -17.48 -25.13
CA ALA A 148 8.84 -18.74 -25.13
C ALA A 148 8.35 -19.75 -24.06
N ILE A 149 7.84 -19.25 -22.93
CA ILE A 149 7.28 -20.06 -21.85
C ILE A 149 5.78 -20.30 -22.08
N ALA A 150 5.04 -19.28 -22.51
CA ALA A 150 3.61 -19.38 -22.79
C ALA A 150 3.28 -20.51 -23.78
N ASN A 151 4.07 -20.66 -24.86
CA ASN A 151 3.88 -21.74 -25.84
C ASN A 151 4.09 -23.13 -25.22
N ARG A 152 5.03 -23.29 -24.28
CA ARG A 152 5.29 -24.59 -23.62
C ARG A 152 4.21 -24.95 -22.60
N VAL A 153 3.61 -23.96 -21.96
CA VAL A 153 2.52 -24.14 -21.00
C VAL A 153 1.21 -24.46 -21.72
N HIS A 154 0.89 -23.75 -22.81
CA HIS A 154 -0.31 -24.01 -23.62
C HIS A 154 -0.28 -25.37 -24.32
N HIS A 155 0.90 -25.90 -24.68
CA HIS A 155 1.02 -27.24 -25.26
C HIS A 155 0.93 -28.40 -24.24
N ARG A 156 0.76 -28.11 -22.94
CA ARG A 156 0.73 -29.10 -21.87
C ARG A 156 -0.60 -29.13 -21.08
N LEU A 157 -1.52 -28.23 -21.40
CA LEU A 157 -2.90 -28.22 -20.93
C LEU A 157 -3.80 -28.84 -22.01
#